data_AF-A0A8H3QJD3-F1
#
_entry.id   AF-A0A8H3QJD3-F1
#
_cell.length_a   1.000
_cell.length_b   1.000
_cell.length_c   1.000
_cell.angle_alpha   90.00
_cell.angle_beta   90.00
_cell.angle_gamma   90.00
#
_symmetry.space_group_name_H-M   'P 1'
#
loop_
_entity.id
_entity.type
_entity.pdbx_description
1 polymer ?
#
loop_
_entity_poly.entity_id
_entity_poly.type
_entity_poly.pdbx_seq_one_letter_code
_entity_poly.pdbx_strand_id
1 'polypeptide(L)'
;MLHTQRTLVQKVDQAISGLQGMIEGALQNFLGFATSSTTEQQFIPLEDNEEYLSTDNEEEADKQKNSLKYVPQTQKINFKIATLNIQTINQEKIVDVMEYMTSNNIDILGLAETNVNRNTLKILEHTVQDKFKLYFTTEEKKGTGIRFLVKKEFAIYIQQFQHFEGHIGFIDFYTKKKKIHIVQAYINVQDKEKSQVKRLYKYIEH
;
A
#
# COMPACT_ATOMS: atom_id res chain seq x y z
N MET A 1 -7.55 -16.75 55.12
CA MET A 1 -7.72 -15.43 54.45
C MET A 1 -6.44 -14.90 53.79
N LEU A 2 -5.26 -14.97 54.43
CA LEU A 2 -3.99 -14.44 53.87
C LEU A 2 -3.47 -15.14 52.60
N HIS A 3 -3.71 -16.44 52.42
CA HIS A 3 -3.17 -17.20 51.29
C HIS A 3 -3.81 -16.77 49.95
N THR A 4 -5.13 -16.54 49.96
CA THR A 4 -5.91 -16.12 48.78
C THR A 4 -5.50 -14.73 48.28
N GLN A 5 -5.17 -13.80 49.19
CA GLN A 5 -4.70 -12.47 48.81
C GLN A 5 -3.31 -12.48 48.18
N ARG A 6 -2.38 -13.31 48.65
CA ARG A 6 -1.05 -13.45 48.04
C ARG A 6 -1.12 -13.99 46.61
N THR A 7 -1.99 -14.95 46.36
CA THR A 7 -2.19 -15.51 45.01
C THR A 7 -2.81 -14.50 44.05
N LEU A 8 -3.69 -13.62 44.53
CA LEU A 8 -4.26 -12.53 43.73
C LEU A 8 -3.20 -11.49 43.36
N VAL A 9 -2.36 -11.08 44.31
CA VAL A 9 -1.25 -10.14 44.06
C VAL A 9 -0.27 -10.70 43.02
N GLN A 10 0.14 -11.96 43.16
CA GLN A 10 1.04 -12.61 42.19
C GLN A 10 0.46 -12.67 40.78
N LYS A 11 -0.84 -12.91 40.63
CA LYS A 11 -1.50 -12.91 39.32
C LYS A 11 -1.57 -11.52 38.69
N VAL A 12 -1.76 -10.48 39.51
CA VAL A 12 -1.75 -9.09 39.05
C VAL A 12 -0.34 -8.69 38.59
N ASP A 13 0.69 -9.01 39.37
CA ASP A 13 2.08 -8.71 39.03
C ASP A 13 2.51 -9.44 37.74
N GLN A 14 2.07 -10.69 37.55
CA GLN A 14 2.35 -11.46 36.35
C GLN A 14 1.64 -10.89 35.11
N ALA A 15 0.41 -10.38 35.27
CA ALA A 15 -0.33 -9.71 34.19
C ALA A 15 0.32 -8.37 33.81
N ILE A 16 0.75 -7.57 34.80
CA ILE A 16 1.44 -6.29 34.57
C ILE A 16 2.79 -6.52 33.88
N SER A 17 3.55 -7.52 34.31
CA SER A 17 4.84 -7.87 33.69
C SER A 17 4.66 -8.35 32.24
N GLY A 18 3.60 -9.11 31.96
CA GLY A 18 3.25 -9.52 30.60
C GLY A 18 2.88 -8.33 29.70
N LEU A 19 2.09 -7.39 30.21
CA LEU A 19 1.74 -6.16 29.49
C LEU A 19 2.96 -5.26 29.24
N GLN A 20 3.85 -5.10 30.21
CA GLN A 20 5.11 -4.36 30.02
C GLN A 20 5.99 -5.01 28.95
N GLY A 21 6.15 -6.33 28.96
CA GLY A 21 6.91 -7.03 27.92
C GLY A 21 6.31 -6.87 26.52
N MET A 22 4.98 -6.81 26.41
CA MET A 22 4.29 -6.54 25.13
C MET A 22 4.52 -5.11 24.64
N ILE A 23 4.47 -4.12 25.53
CA ILE A 23 4.70 -2.72 25.19
C ILE A 23 6.18 -2.49 24.80
N GLU A 24 7.12 -3.05 25.56
CA GLU A 24 8.55 -2.97 25.22
C GLU A 24 8.84 -3.68 23.89
N GLY A 25 8.24 -4.85 23.64
CA GLY A 25 8.35 -5.54 22.35
C GLY A 25 7.81 -4.72 21.18
N ALA A 26 6.67 -4.04 21.35
CA ALA A 26 6.09 -3.15 20.34
C ALA A 26 6.98 -1.93 20.06
N LEU A 27 7.53 -1.31 21.11
CA LEU A 27 8.43 -0.16 20.98
C LEU A 27 9.77 -0.53 20.33
N GLN A 28 10.36 -1.69 20.66
CA GLN A 28 11.58 -2.16 20.02
C GLN A 28 11.36 -2.49 18.54
N ASN A 29 10.20 -3.08 18.19
CA ASN A 29 9.82 -3.28 16.80
C ASN A 29 9.64 -1.96 16.03
N PHE A 30 9.06 -0.94 16.68
CA PHE A 30 8.88 0.39 16.11
C PHE A 30 10.21 1.15 15.91
N LEU A 31 11.12 1.10 16.90
CA LEU A 31 12.46 1.70 16.81
C LEU A 31 13.36 0.98 15.78
N GLY A 32 13.24 -0.33 15.64
CA GLY A 32 13.88 -1.09 14.56
C GLY A 32 13.37 -0.69 13.16
N PHE A 33 12.11 -0.27 13.08
CA PHE A 33 11.47 0.22 11.86
C PHE A 33 11.97 1.60 11.42
N ALA A 34 12.14 2.51 12.38
CA ALA A 34 12.59 3.88 12.14
C ALA A 34 14.08 3.97 11.74
N THR A 35 14.89 3.00 12.17
CA THR A 35 16.35 2.99 11.91
C THR A 35 16.74 2.22 10.65
N SER A 36 15.88 1.32 10.14
CA SER A 36 16.17 0.48 8.96
C SER A 36 15.61 1.04 7.64
N SER A 37 14.78 2.08 7.68
CA SER A 37 14.11 2.64 6.50
C SER A 37 14.78 3.93 6.02
N THR A 38 15.91 3.80 5.33
CA THR A 38 16.35 4.87 4.41
C THR A 38 15.41 4.82 3.19
N THR A 39 14.29 5.55 3.25
CA THR A 39 13.28 5.59 2.20
C THR A 39 13.70 6.57 1.09
N GLU A 40 13.95 6.10 -0.12
CA GLU A 40 13.96 6.98 -1.30
C GLU A 40 12.52 7.33 -1.67
N GLN A 41 12.18 8.63 -1.57
CA GLN A 41 10.86 9.17 -1.92
C GLN A 41 10.91 9.70 -3.36
N GLN A 42 9.98 9.25 -4.22
CA GLN A 42 9.88 9.73 -5.60
C GLN A 42 8.53 10.42 -5.84
N PHE A 43 8.57 11.61 -6.46
CA PHE A 43 7.41 12.45 -6.77
C PHE A 43 7.09 12.41 -8.26
N ILE A 44 5.85 12.07 -8.64
CA ILE A 44 5.40 12.07 -10.05
C ILE A 44 4.10 12.89 -10.20
N PRO A 45 4.09 13.96 -11.01
CA PRO A 45 2.87 14.72 -11.32
C PRO A 45 2.09 14.17 -12.53
N LEU A 46 0.76 14.06 -12.40
CA LEU A 46 -0.20 13.80 -13.49
C LEU A 46 -1.21 14.96 -13.64
N GLU A 47 -1.85 15.05 -14.80
CA GLU A 47 -2.87 16.06 -15.13
C GLU A 47 -4.12 15.35 -15.67
N ASP A 48 -5.29 15.60 -15.11
CA ASP A 48 -6.57 15.10 -15.65
C ASP A 48 -7.52 16.26 -16.03
N ASN A 49 -8.22 16.08 -17.16
CA ASN A 49 -9.31 16.95 -17.61
C ASN A 49 -10.59 16.10 -17.68
N GLU A 50 -11.62 16.48 -16.93
CA GLU A 50 -12.97 15.97 -17.20
C GLU A 50 -13.54 16.69 -18.43
N GLU A 51 -13.99 15.91 -19.41
CA GLU A 51 -14.64 16.40 -20.63
C GLU A 51 -16.04 15.80 -20.59
N TYR A 52 -17.03 16.65 -20.31
CA TYR A 52 -18.44 16.27 -20.32
C TYR A 52 -18.99 16.45 -21.73
N LEU A 53 -19.53 15.37 -22.29
CA LEU A 53 -20.21 15.36 -23.58
C LEU A 53 -21.56 16.08 -23.43
N SER A 54 -21.70 17.28 -23.98
CA SER A 54 -23.00 17.94 -24.12
C SER A 54 -23.77 17.30 -25.28
N THR A 55 -24.93 16.72 -24.99
CA THR A 55 -25.90 16.32 -26.02
C THR A 55 -26.66 17.55 -26.48
N ASP A 56 -26.52 17.87 -27.76
CA ASP A 56 -27.21 18.97 -28.42
C ASP A 56 -28.73 18.76 -28.38
N ASN A 57 -29.45 19.68 -27.75
CA ASN A 57 -30.82 20.01 -28.10
C ASN A 57 -30.90 21.53 -28.11
N GLU A 58 -30.89 22.10 -29.32
CA GLU A 58 -31.21 23.49 -29.59
C GLU A 58 -32.67 23.75 -29.24
N GLU A 59 -32.96 24.76 -28.40
CA GLU A 59 -33.92 25.83 -28.75
C GLU A 59 -34.01 26.94 -27.67
N GLU A 60 -34.03 28.17 -28.20
CA GLU A 60 -34.57 29.44 -27.69
C GLU A 60 -33.75 30.38 -26.77
N ALA A 61 -33.26 31.40 -27.48
CA ALA A 61 -32.92 32.79 -27.20
C ALA A 61 -33.10 33.44 -25.80
N ASP A 62 -32.01 34.12 -25.44
CA ASP A 62 -31.94 35.49 -24.90
C ASP A 62 -32.15 35.74 -23.39
N LYS A 63 -31.11 35.42 -22.60
CA LYS A 63 -30.69 36.22 -21.44
C LYS A 63 -29.16 36.22 -21.30
N GLN A 64 -28.49 37.20 -21.89
CA GLN A 64 -27.11 37.53 -21.54
C GLN A 64 -27.04 38.08 -20.09
N LYS A 65 -26.64 37.22 -19.15
CA LYS A 65 -25.97 37.64 -17.91
C LYS A 65 -24.85 36.63 -17.57
N ASN A 66 -23.62 37.03 -17.92
CA ASN A 66 -22.35 36.55 -17.37
C ASN A 66 -22.26 35.06 -17.02
N SER A 67 -22.20 34.18 -18.02
CA SER A 67 -21.46 32.93 -17.85
C SER A 67 -19.98 33.27 -17.91
N LEU A 68 -19.37 33.48 -16.74
CA LEU A 68 -17.92 33.29 -16.60
C LEU A 68 -17.62 31.96 -17.29
N LYS A 69 -16.87 31.99 -18.41
CA LYS A 69 -16.32 30.78 -19.00
C LYS A 69 -15.47 30.15 -17.92
N TYR A 70 -16.03 29.16 -17.23
CA TYR A 70 -15.31 28.35 -16.27
C TYR A 70 -14.27 27.59 -17.08
N VAL A 71 -13.04 28.11 -17.09
CA VAL A 71 -11.89 27.38 -17.59
C VAL A 71 -11.72 26.23 -16.60
N PRO A 72 -11.90 24.95 -17.02
CA PRO A 72 -11.68 23.84 -16.13
C PRO A 72 -10.26 23.96 -15.59
N GLN A 73 -10.11 24.19 -14.29
CA GLN A 73 -8.81 24.16 -13.66
C GLN A 73 -8.33 22.71 -13.79
N THR A 74 -7.29 22.49 -14.59
CA THR A 74 -6.64 21.19 -14.74
C THR A 74 -6.26 20.70 -13.34
N GLN A 75 -6.94 19.66 -12.84
CA GLN A 75 -6.66 19.15 -11.51
C GLN A 75 -5.39 18.33 -11.61
N LYS A 76 -4.29 18.90 -11.09
CA LYS A 76 -2.99 18.23 -11.02
C LYS A 76 -3.12 17.08 -10.02
N ILE A 77 -3.13 15.85 -10.51
CA ILE A 77 -3.10 14.67 -9.66
C ILE A 77 -1.65 14.40 -9.28
N ASN A 78 -1.30 14.68 -8.04
CA ASN A 78 -0.02 14.29 -7.48
C ASN A 78 -0.22 13.00 -6.70
N PHE A 79 0.66 12.03 -6.91
CA PHE A 79 0.69 10.82 -6.10
C PHE A 79 2.02 10.76 -5.35
N LYS A 80 1.96 10.32 -4.10
CA LYS A 80 3.10 9.93 -3.31
C LYS A 80 3.18 8.42 -3.28
N ILE A 81 4.25 7.89 -3.87
CA ILE A 81 4.52 6.46 -3.93
C ILE A 81 5.62 6.14 -2.92
N ALA A 82 5.49 5.02 -2.22
CA ALA A 82 6.53 4.50 -1.35
C ALA A 82 6.68 2.99 -1.51
N THR A 83 7.75 2.44 -0.95
CA THR A 83 7.99 0.99 -0.88
C THR A 83 8.42 0.58 0.52
N LEU A 84 8.02 -0.61 0.95
CA LEU A 84 8.32 -1.13 2.27
C LEU A 84 8.51 -2.64 2.24
N ASN A 85 9.65 -3.10 2.72
CA ASN A 85 9.85 -4.49 3.08
C ASN A 85 9.30 -4.72 4.49
N ILE A 86 8.19 -5.45 4.60
CA ILE A 86 7.43 -5.59 5.86
C ILE A 86 7.83 -6.82 6.69
N GLN A 87 8.63 -7.72 6.12
CA GLN A 87 9.10 -8.96 6.74
C GLN A 87 7.97 -9.71 7.46
N THR A 88 7.07 -10.30 6.68
CA THR A 88 5.82 -10.94 7.09
C THR A 88 4.74 -9.96 7.53
N ILE A 89 3.58 -10.02 6.89
CA ILE A 89 2.41 -9.20 7.23
C ILE A 89 1.37 -10.02 8.00
N ASN A 90 0.69 -9.37 8.94
CA ASN A 90 -0.44 -9.92 9.70
C ASN A 90 -1.49 -8.81 9.91
N GLN A 91 -2.57 -9.13 10.62
CA GLN A 91 -3.68 -8.21 10.83
C GLN A 91 -3.31 -6.98 11.68
N GLU A 92 -2.36 -7.09 12.60
CA GLU A 92 -1.91 -5.95 13.41
C GLU A 92 -1.01 -5.03 12.56
N LYS A 93 0.01 -5.60 11.91
CA LYS A 93 0.93 -4.86 11.04
C LYS A 93 0.23 -4.13 9.90
N ILE A 94 -0.85 -4.68 9.33
CA ILE A 94 -1.55 -3.97 8.25
C ILE A 94 -2.23 -2.70 8.77
N VAL A 95 -2.68 -2.68 10.03
CA VAL A 95 -3.23 -1.47 10.67
C VAL A 95 -2.13 -0.41 10.82
N ASP A 96 -0.96 -0.81 11.30
CA ASP A 96 0.21 0.08 11.40
C ASP A 96 0.64 0.61 10.03
N VAL A 97 0.59 -0.24 8.99
CA VAL A 97 0.88 0.16 7.60
C VAL A 97 -0.14 1.20 7.10
N MET A 98 -1.42 1.03 7.40
CA MET A 98 -2.45 2.03 7.05
C MET A 98 -2.24 3.35 7.77
N GLU A 99 -1.87 3.33 9.05
CA GLU A 99 -1.53 4.52 9.82
C GLU A 99 -0.28 5.21 9.27
N TYR A 100 0.76 4.44 8.94
CA TYR A 100 1.97 4.94 8.29
C TYR A 100 1.65 5.63 6.97
N MET A 101 0.85 5.00 6.09
CA MET A 101 0.44 5.61 4.83
C MET A 101 -0.34 6.92 5.06
N THR A 102 -1.28 6.91 6.00
CA THR A 102 -2.12 8.09 6.29
C THR A 102 -1.28 9.24 6.83
N SER A 103 -0.43 8.99 7.84
CA SER A 103 0.40 9.99 8.50
C SER A 103 1.44 10.60 7.57
N ASN A 104 1.90 9.84 6.57
CA ASN A 104 2.88 10.29 5.60
C ASN A 104 2.27 10.77 4.27
N ASN A 105 0.93 10.81 4.17
CA ASN A 105 0.20 11.09 2.93
C ASN A 105 0.70 10.26 1.73
N ILE A 106 0.88 8.95 1.93
CA ILE A 106 1.27 8.00 0.88
C ILE A 106 0.01 7.48 0.21
N ASP A 107 0.00 7.51 -1.12
CA ASP A 107 -1.14 7.16 -1.95
C ASP A 107 -1.06 5.72 -2.46
N ILE A 108 0.15 5.29 -2.76
CA ILE A 108 0.48 3.96 -3.29
C ILE A 108 1.68 3.44 -2.50
N LEU A 109 1.54 2.28 -1.87
CA LEU A 109 2.63 1.61 -1.16
C LEU A 109 2.89 0.23 -1.77
N GLY A 110 4.09 0.03 -2.30
CA GLY A 110 4.59 -1.30 -2.61
C GLY A 110 5.05 -2.02 -1.34
N LEU A 111 4.65 -3.28 -1.16
CA LEU A 111 5.03 -4.12 -0.04
C LEU A 111 5.83 -5.32 -0.54
N ALA A 112 6.93 -5.63 0.15
CA ALA A 112 7.79 -6.78 -0.12
C ALA A 112 7.91 -7.72 1.09
N GLU A 113 8.22 -8.99 0.81
CA GLU A 113 8.38 -10.08 1.79
C GLU A 113 7.18 -10.27 2.72
N THR A 114 5.97 -10.20 2.19
CA THR A 114 4.75 -10.28 3.01
C THR A 114 4.48 -11.67 3.59
N ASN A 115 5.00 -12.75 2.99
CA ASN A 115 4.95 -14.12 3.52
C ASN A 115 3.55 -14.57 4.01
N VAL A 116 2.50 -14.25 3.26
CA VAL A 116 1.12 -14.44 3.72
C VAL A 116 0.44 -15.63 3.06
N ASN A 117 -0.36 -16.38 3.81
CA ASN A 117 -1.17 -17.48 3.27
C ASN A 117 -2.54 -16.97 2.78
N ARG A 118 -3.25 -17.78 2.00
CA ARG A 118 -4.55 -17.43 1.39
C ARG A 118 -5.64 -17.06 2.40
N ASN A 119 -5.66 -17.64 3.60
CA ASN A 119 -6.69 -17.35 4.61
C ASN A 119 -6.45 -15.99 5.25
N THR A 120 -5.22 -15.71 5.65
CA THR A 120 -4.82 -14.41 6.19
C THR A 120 -5.06 -13.31 5.15
N LEU A 121 -4.84 -13.59 3.88
CA LEU A 121 -5.03 -12.62 2.80
C LEU A 121 -6.47 -12.08 2.71
N LYS A 122 -7.48 -12.95 2.86
CA LYS A 122 -8.88 -12.53 2.89
C LYS A 122 -9.18 -11.61 4.08
N ILE A 123 -8.57 -11.90 5.23
CA ILE A 123 -8.72 -11.08 6.44
C ILE A 123 -8.09 -9.70 6.20
N LEU A 124 -6.89 -9.65 5.62
CA LEU A 124 -6.22 -8.40 5.29
C LEU A 124 -7.01 -7.57 4.28
N GLU A 125 -7.50 -8.20 3.22
CA GLU A 125 -8.34 -7.55 2.22
C GLU A 125 -9.56 -6.91 2.87
N HIS A 126 -10.29 -7.65 3.70
CA HIS A 126 -11.44 -7.12 4.46
C HIS A 126 -11.04 -5.98 5.41
N THR A 127 -9.87 -6.05 6.04
CA THR A 127 -9.39 -5.05 7.01
C THR A 127 -9.12 -3.70 6.35
N VAL A 128 -8.55 -3.71 5.14
CA VAL A 128 -8.15 -2.46 4.46
C VAL A 128 -9.24 -1.89 3.56
N GLN A 129 -10.27 -2.69 3.25
CA GLN A 129 -11.19 -2.44 2.14
C GLN A 129 -11.86 -1.07 2.22
N ASP A 130 -12.07 -0.47 3.39
CA ASP A 130 -12.82 0.78 3.50
C ASP A 130 -12.09 1.97 2.85
N LYS A 131 -10.76 2.01 2.96
CA LYS A 131 -9.93 3.14 2.52
C LYS A 131 -8.95 2.77 1.40
N PHE A 132 -8.54 1.51 1.34
CA PHE A 132 -7.52 1.05 0.42
C PHE A 132 -8.01 -0.16 -0.37
N LYS A 133 -7.34 -0.41 -1.49
CA LYS A 133 -7.44 -1.64 -2.25
C LYS A 133 -6.11 -2.37 -2.17
N LEU A 134 -6.16 -3.65 -1.80
CA LEU A 134 -5.00 -4.52 -1.74
C LEU A 134 -4.87 -5.29 -3.05
N TYR A 135 -3.73 -5.13 -3.74
CA TYR A 135 -3.37 -5.89 -4.92
C TYR A 135 -2.36 -6.97 -4.52
N PHE A 136 -2.70 -8.23 -4.79
CA PHE A 136 -1.96 -9.38 -4.31
C PHE A 136 -2.09 -10.56 -5.27
N THR A 137 -1.27 -11.58 -5.02
CA THR A 137 -1.29 -12.86 -5.73
C THR A 137 -1.49 -13.98 -4.72
N THR A 138 -1.95 -15.15 -5.18
CA THR A 138 -2.24 -16.29 -4.30
C THR A 138 -1.22 -17.42 -4.40
N GLU A 139 -0.17 -17.22 -5.20
CA GLU A 139 0.87 -18.20 -5.53
C GLU A 139 2.21 -17.75 -4.98
N GLU A 140 2.39 -17.91 -3.65
CA GLU A 140 3.59 -17.43 -2.96
C GLU A 140 4.31 -18.56 -2.25
N LYS A 141 5.64 -18.50 -2.31
CA LYS A 141 6.55 -19.33 -1.52
C LYS A 141 6.99 -18.55 -0.28
N LYS A 142 7.47 -19.26 0.73
CA LYS A 142 8.14 -18.61 1.87
C LYS A 142 9.36 -17.81 1.38
N GLY A 143 9.53 -16.60 1.89
CA GLY A 143 10.56 -15.64 1.44
C GLY A 143 10.16 -14.85 0.20
N THR A 144 8.88 -14.88 -0.19
CA THR A 144 8.34 -14.13 -1.33
C THR A 144 7.10 -13.35 -0.90
N GLY A 145 6.63 -12.49 -1.79
CA GLY A 145 5.34 -11.82 -1.67
C GLY A 145 5.48 -10.34 -1.94
N ILE A 146 4.89 -9.93 -3.06
CA ILE A 146 4.80 -8.54 -3.49
C ILE A 146 3.34 -8.15 -3.48
N ARG A 147 3.04 -6.99 -2.90
CA ARG A 147 1.69 -6.41 -2.89
C ARG A 147 1.75 -4.93 -3.18
N PHE A 148 0.62 -4.38 -3.58
CA PHE A 148 0.40 -2.95 -3.48
C PHE A 148 -0.79 -2.68 -2.59
N LEU A 149 -0.64 -1.69 -1.71
CA LEU A 149 -1.75 -1.08 -0.99
C LEU A 149 -1.97 0.31 -1.58
N VAL A 150 -3.15 0.54 -2.13
CA VAL A 150 -3.46 1.76 -2.90
C VAL A 150 -4.68 2.42 -2.32
N LYS A 151 -4.66 3.73 -2.06
CA LYS A 151 -5.88 4.45 -1.64
C LYS A 151 -6.97 4.27 -2.69
N LYS A 152 -8.20 4.02 -2.25
CA LYS A 152 -9.34 3.71 -3.14
C LYS A 152 -9.58 4.75 -4.23
N GLU A 153 -9.41 6.03 -3.90
CA GLU A 153 -9.56 7.15 -4.83
C GLU A 153 -8.60 7.07 -6.03
N PHE A 154 -7.46 6.40 -5.88
CA PHE A 154 -6.51 6.17 -6.97
C PHE A 154 -6.65 4.80 -7.61
N ALA A 155 -7.23 3.83 -6.90
CA ALA A 155 -7.42 2.48 -7.41
C ALA A 155 -8.33 2.41 -8.65
N ILE A 156 -9.16 3.43 -8.90
CA ILE A 156 -10.00 3.56 -10.10
C ILE A 156 -9.19 3.70 -11.39
N TYR A 157 -7.96 4.20 -11.30
CA TYR A 157 -7.09 4.41 -12.47
C TYR A 157 -6.23 3.18 -12.79
N ILE A 158 -6.22 2.16 -11.92
CA ILE A 158 -5.45 0.94 -12.14
C ILE A 158 -6.23 0.03 -13.08
N GLN A 159 -5.66 -0.21 -14.27
CA GLN A 159 -6.24 -1.09 -15.28
C GLN A 159 -5.75 -2.52 -15.15
N GLN A 160 -4.48 -2.69 -14.80
CA GLN A 160 -3.85 -3.99 -14.77
C GLN A 160 -2.95 -4.12 -13.54
N PHE A 161 -2.98 -5.33 -12.97
CA PHE A 161 -2.01 -5.79 -12.00
C PHE A 161 -1.40 -7.09 -12.51
N GLN A 162 -0.07 -7.15 -12.58
CA GLN A 162 0.67 -8.34 -12.99
C GLN A 162 1.73 -8.68 -11.95
N HIS A 163 2.22 -9.91 -11.97
CA HIS A 163 3.27 -10.34 -11.07
C HIS A 163 4.17 -11.38 -11.72
N PHE A 164 5.39 -11.50 -11.18
CA PHE A 164 6.35 -12.51 -11.60
C PHE A 164 7.05 -13.14 -10.40
N GLU A 165 6.91 -14.46 -10.28
CA GLU A 165 7.52 -15.33 -9.24
C GLU A 165 7.35 -14.86 -7.77
N GLY A 166 6.40 -13.96 -7.47
CA GLY A 166 6.24 -13.38 -6.14
C GLY A 166 7.37 -12.40 -5.73
N HIS A 167 8.20 -11.98 -6.68
CA HIS A 167 9.34 -11.07 -6.50
C HIS A 167 9.16 -9.74 -7.23
N ILE A 168 8.36 -9.72 -8.29
CA ILE A 168 8.03 -8.49 -9.01
C ILE A 168 6.52 -8.36 -9.11
N GLY A 169 6.03 -7.15 -8.88
CA GLY A 169 4.64 -6.76 -9.08
C GLY A 169 4.56 -5.49 -9.91
N PHE A 170 3.55 -5.41 -10.75
CA PHE A 170 3.32 -4.31 -11.69
C PHE A 170 1.92 -3.79 -11.52
N ILE A 171 1.77 -2.46 -11.49
CA ILE A 171 0.46 -1.82 -11.63
C ILE A 171 0.51 -0.77 -12.75
N ASP A 172 -0.46 -0.89 -13.63
CA ASP A 172 -0.65 0.00 -14.77
C ASP A 172 -1.73 1.03 -14.45
N PHE A 173 -1.30 2.28 -14.29
CA PHE A 173 -2.13 3.44 -14.00
C PHE A 173 -2.44 4.21 -15.27
N TYR A 174 -3.70 4.19 -15.70
CA TYR A 174 -4.13 4.87 -16.91
C TYR A 174 -5.03 6.03 -16.50
N THR A 175 -4.55 7.23 -16.81
CA THR A 175 -5.34 8.46 -16.84
C THR A 175 -5.70 8.76 -18.29
N LYS A 176 -6.56 9.76 -18.54
CA LYS A 176 -6.88 10.15 -19.92
C LYS A 176 -5.65 10.60 -20.71
N LYS A 177 -4.65 11.18 -20.02
CA LYS A 177 -3.47 11.78 -20.65
C LYS A 177 -2.20 10.95 -20.52
N LYS A 178 -2.05 10.19 -19.44
CA LYS A 178 -0.80 9.46 -19.15
C LYS A 178 -1.08 8.02 -18.77
N LYS A 179 -0.17 7.16 -19.20
CA LYS A 179 -0.03 5.79 -18.74
C LYS A 179 1.24 5.71 -17.90
N ILE A 180 1.10 5.34 -16.64
CA ILE A 180 2.23 5.08 -15.74
C ILE A 180 2.27 3.58 -15.49
N HIS A 181 3.46 3.02 -15.59
CA HIS A 181 3.75 1.66 -15.18
C HIS A 181 4.60 1.72 -13.91
N ILE A 182 4.09 1.20 -12.79
CA ILE A 182 4.83 1.16 -11.51
C ILE A 182 5.28 -0.27 -11.26
N VAL A 183 6.58 -0.42 -11.02
CA VAL A 183 7.22 -1.70 -10.72
C VAL A 183 7.64 -1.74 -9.25
N GLN A 184 7.18 -2.76 -8.54
CA GLN A 184 7.68 -3.11 -7.22
C GLN A 184 8.50 -4.38 -7.35
N ALA A 185 9.78 -4.32 -6.99
CA ALA A 185 10.68 -5.46 -7.07
C ALA A 185 11.34 -5.74 -5.71
N TYR A 186 11.47 -7.01 -5.37
CA TYR A 186 12.29 -7.49 -4.27
C TYR A 186 13.25 -8.57 -4.79
N ILE A 187 14.54 -8.22 -4.82
CA ILE A 187 15.60 -9.04 -5.40
C ILE A 187 16.52 -9.51 -4.27
N ASN A 188 16.56 -10.82 -4.02
CA ASN A 188 17.49 -11.40 -3.07
C ASN A 188 18.87 -11.58 -3.73
N VAL A 189 19.88 -10.89 -3.21
CA VAL A 189 21.23 -10.80 -3.84
C VAL A 189 22.19 -11.89 -3.34
N GLN A 190 21.69 -12.95 -2.69
CA GLN A 190 22.54 -14.07 -2.27
C GLN A 190 23.07 -14.85 -3.49
N ASP A 191 24.34 -15.29 -3.44
CA ASP A 191 24.99 -15.99 -4.57
C ASP A 191 24.22 -17.22 -5.06
N LYS A 192 23.56 -17.94 -4.15
CA LYS A 192 22.71 -19.09 -4.47
C LYS A 192 21.50 -18.73 -5.35
N GLU A 193 21.07 -17.47 -5.32
CA GLU A 193 19.92 -16.95 -6.06
C GLU A 193 20.30 -16.30 -7.40
N LYS A 194 21.59 -16.29 -7.79
CA LYS A 194 22.09 -15.60 -9.00
C LYS A 194 21.32 -15.96 -10.28
N SER A 195 20.87 -17.21 -10.41
CA SER A 195 20.04 -17.65 -11.54
C SER A 195 18.64 -17.04 -11.51
N GLN A 196 18.02 -16.92 -10.33
CA GLN A 196 16.74 -16.24 -10.17
C GLN A 196 16.90 -14.75 -10.49
N VAL A 197 17.90 -14.09 -9.91
CA VAL A 197 18.21 -12.67 -10.16
C VAL A 197 18.30 -12.38 -11.66
N LYS A 198 19.03 -13.21 -12.43
CA LYS A 198 19.11 -13.08 -13.89
C LYS A 198 17.75 -13.21 -14.60
N ARG A 199 16.86 -14.08 -14.13
CA ARG A 199 15.49 -14.20 -14.69
C ARG A 199 14.66 -12.94 -14.37
N LEU A 200 14.74 -12.44 -13.13
CA LEU A 200 14.04 -11.24 -12.70
C LEU A 200 14.46 -10.02 -13.52
N TYR A 201 15.76 -9.80 -13.72
CA TYR A 201 16.26 -8.68 -14.54
C TYR A 201 15.75 -8.73 -15.98
N LYS A 202 15.82 -9.90 -16.63
CA LYS A 202 15.28 -10.06 -17.99
C LYS A 202 13.79 -9.75 -18.10
N TYR A 203 13.03 -10.01 -17.03
CA TYR A 203 11.59 -9.77 -17.02
C TYR A 203 11.25 -8.29 -16.84
N ILE A 204 12.11 -7.50 -16.18
CA ILE A 204 11.92 -6.05 -16.00
C ILE A 204 12.33 -5.26 -17.25
N GLU A 205 13.30 -5.76 -18.02
CA GLU A 205 13.77 -5.11 -19.26
C GLU A 205 12.79 -5.19 -20.44
N HIS A 206 11.71 -5.97 -20.32
CA HIS A 206 10.69 -6.20 -21.34
C HIS A 206 9.34 -5.65 -20.91
#